data_AF-A0A183KW18-F1
#
_entry.id   AF-A0A183KW18-F1
#
_cell.length_a   1.000
_cell.length_b   1.000
_cell.length_c   1.000
_cell.angle_alpha   90.00
_cell.angle_beta   90.00
_cell.angle_gamma   90.00
#
_symmetry.space_group_name_H-M   'P 1'
#
loop_
_entity.id
_entity.type
_entity.pdbx_description
1 polymer ?
#
loop_
_entity_poly.entity_id
_entity_poly.type
_entity_poly.pdbx_seq_one_letter_code
_entity_poly.pdbx_strand_id
1 'polypeptide(L)'
;MSDYGWGHSGVKYRNHTITSLKPNRLYEFGLNLIYENSTFDRFPKIGSKDICACKTYPDVPDAPLDLRYHYMQGNQYTLEWTPNDDNGEPIITYNMKS
;
A
#
# COMPACT_ATOMS: atom_id res chain seq x y z
N MET A 1 -25.56 -46.50 -2.95
CA MET A 1 -26.02 -45.99 -1.64
C MET A 1 -24.97 -45.01 -1.13
N SER A 2 -25.45 -43.93 -0.55
CA SER A 2 -24.79 -42.63 -0.34
C SER A 2 -24.04 -42.52 0.98
N ASP A 3 -22.77 -42.11 0.92
CA ASP A 3 -21.99 -41.68 2.10
C ASP A 3 -21.41 -40.26 1.93
N TYR A 4 -22.14 -39.36 1.25
CA TYR A 4 -21.86 -37.93 1.32
C TYR A 4 -22.43 -37.36 2.63
N GLY A 5 -21.76 -37.70 3.73
CA GLY A 5 -21.99 -37.10 5.03
C GLY A 5 -21.71 -35.60 4.95
N TRP A 6 -22.73 -34.81 5.25
CA TRP A 6 -22.67 -33.37 5.47
C TRP A 6 -21.78 -33.07 6.68
N GLY A 7 -20.47 -33.17 6.52
CA GLY A 7 -19.51 -32.59 7.44
C GLY A 7 -19.50 -31.09 7.20
N HIS A 8 -19.81 -30.29 8.22
CA HIS A 8 -19.54 -28.86 8.22
C HIS A 8 -18.07 -28.67 7.83
N SER A 9 -17.82 -28.32 6.57
CA SER A 9 -16.49 -27.97 6.10
C SER A 9 -16.13 -26.68 6.85
N GLY A 10 -15.35 -26.84 7.92
CA GLY A 10 -14.87 -25.71 8.71
C GLY A 10 -14.31 -24.65 7.77
N VAL A 11 -14.68 -23.39 8.01
CA VAL A 11 -14.26 -22.27 7.17
C VAL A 11 -12.75 -22.31 7.03
N LYS A 12 -12.27 -22.66 5.82
CA LYS A 12 -10.85 -22.70 5.53
C LYS A 12 -10.40 -21.27 5.30
N TYR A 13 -9.92 -20.60 6.35
CA TYR A 13 -9.33 -19.28 6.23
C TYR A 13 -8.14 -19.34 5.27
N ARG A 14 -8.23 -18.56 4.18
CA ARG A 14 -7.10 -18.31 3.29
C ARG A 14 -6.64 -16.89 3.49
N ASN A 15 -5.51 -16.73 4.16
CA ASN A 15 -4.85 -15.44 4.27
C ASN A 15 -3.97 -15.23 3.05
N HIS A 16 -4.00 -14.02 2.50
CA HIS A 16 -3.10 -13.60 1.44
C HIS A 16 -2.47 -12.28 1.83
N THR A 17 -1.15 -12.20 1.74
CA THR A 17 -0.40 -10.98 2.02
C THR A 17 -0.13 -10.27 0.70
N ILE A 18 -0.62 -9.04 0.60
CA ILE A 18 -0.35 -8.17 -0.55
C ILE A 18 0.82 -7.27 -0.16
N THR A 19 1.88 -7.28 -0.97
CA THR A 19 3.10 -6.51 -0.74
C THR A 19 3.26 -5.42 -1.79
N SER A 20 4.25 -4.54 -1.61
CA SER A 20 4.61 -3.50 -2.59
C SER A 20 3.47 -2.53 -2.92
N LEU A 21 2.62 -2.24 -1.93
CA LEU A 21 1.59 -1.22 -2.01
C LEU A 21 2.22 0.16 -1.84
N LYS A 22 1.59 1.18 -2.43
CA LYS A 22 2.01 2.56 -2.24
C LYS A 22 1.71 3.00 -0.80
N PRO A 23 2.59 3.81 -0.17
CA PRO A 23 2.34 4.32 1.16
C PRO A 23 1.20 5.34 1.19
N ASN A 24 0.60 5.50 2.37
CA ASN A 24 -0.51 6.43 2.65
C ASN A 24 -1.66 6.40 1.62
N ARG A 25 -1.98 5.21 1.11
CA ARG A 25 -2.94 5.01 0.04
C ARG A 25 -4.11 4.15 0.52
N LEU A 26 -5.33 4.60 0.25
CA LEU A 26 -6.53 3.80 0.46
C LEU A 26 -6.67 2.80 -0.70
N TYR A 27 -6.77 1.52 -0.37
CA TYR A 27 -7.06 0.45 -1.30
C TYR A 27 -8.40 -0.18 -0.96
N GLU A 28 -9.23 -0.38 -1.97
CA GLU A 28 -10.47 -1.16 -1.89
C GLU A 28 -10.24 -2.54 -2.50
N PHE A 29 -10.79 -3.56 -1.83
CA PHE A 29 -10.62 -4.95 -2.19
C PHE A 29 -11.97 -5.58 -2.51
N GLY A 30 -11.94 -6.45 -3.50
CA GLY A 30 -13.04 -7.34 -3.81
C GLY A 30 -12.51 -8.75 -4.06
N LEU A 31 -13.31 -9.74 -3.72
CA LEU A 31 -13.06 -11.14 -4.00
C LEU A 31 -14.08 -11.61 -5.05
N ASN A 32 -13.58 -12.29 -6.08
CA ASN A 32 -14.42 -13.08 -6.97
C ASN A 32 -14.39 -14.52 -6.49
N LEU A 33 -15.56 -15.07 -6.21
CA LEU A 33 -15.77 -16.48 -5.90
C LEU A 33 -16.08 -17.20 -7.20
N ILE A 34 -15.37 -18.29 -7.47
CA ILE A 34 -15.60 -19.15 -8.63
C ILE A 34 -15.94 -20.54 -8.07
N TYR A 35 -17.11 -21.05 -8.41
CA TYR A 35 -17.58 -22.36 -7.97
C TYR A 35 -17.24 -23.44 -9.00
N GLU A 36 -17.21 -24.71 -8.57
CA GLU A 36 -16.88 -25.85 -9.43
C GLU A 36 -17.85 -26.00 -10.62
N ASN A 37 -19.09 -25.54 -10.48
CA ASN A 37 -20.11 -25.52 -11.53
C ASN A 37 -19.96 -24.33 -12.51
N SER A 38 -18.81 -23.66 -12.52
CA SER A 38 -18.51 -22.49 -13.37
C SER A 38 -19.40 -21.27 -13.12
N THR A 39 -20.15 -21.24 -12.02
CA THR A 39 -20.83 -20.02 -11.57
C THR A 39 -19.86 -19.14 -10.81
N PHE A 40 -20.14 -17.84 -10.77
CA PHE A 40 -19.33 -16.87 -10.05
C PHE A 40 -20.17 -16.05 -9.10
N ASP A 41 -19.53 -15.55 -8.06
CA ASP A 41 -20.07 -14.58 -7.14
C ASP A 41 -18.99 -13.57 -6.75
N ARG A 42 -19.35 -12.48 -6.06
CA ARG A 42 -18.41 -11.47 -5.61
C ARG A 42 -18.72 -10.96 -4.22
N PHE A 43 -17.67 -10.51 -3.55
CA PHE A 43 -17.74 -9.75 -2.31
C PHE A 43 -16.86 -8.50 -2.43
N PRO A 44 -17.31 -7.30 -2.03
CA PRO A 44 -18.68 -6.98 -1.62
C PRO A 44 -19.70 -7.17 -2.76
N LYS A 45 -20.97 -7.36 -2.39
CA LYS A 45 -22.08 -7.49 -3.36
C LYS A 45 -22.38 -6.14 -3.99
N ILE A 46 -22.82 -6.13 -5.24
CA ILE A 46 -23.27 -4.91 -5.91
C ILE A 46 -24.46 -4.33 -5.15
N GLY A 47 -24.38 -3.05 -4.78
CA GLY A 47 -25.42 -2.37 -3.99
C GLY A 47 -25.38 -2.64 -2.49
N SER A 48 -24.48 -3.50 -2.00
CA SER A 48 -24.22 -3.60 -0.56
C SER A 48 -23.49 -2.36 -0.05
N LYS A 49 -23.64 -2.07 1.25
CA LYS A 49 -22.88 -1.03 1.94
C LYS A 49 -21.55 -1.55 2.51
N ASP A 50 -21.25 -2.83 2.28
CA ASP A 50 -20.04 -3.45 2.77
C ASP A 50 -18.85 -2.93 1.97
N ILE A 51 -17.83 -2.44 2.68
CA ILE A 51 -16.59 -1.94 2.09
C ILE A 51 -15.45 -2.73 2.72
N CYS A 52 -14.68 -3.42 1.88
CA CYS A 52 -13.41 -4.00 2.28
C CYS A 52 -12.30 -3.05 1.82
N ALA A 53 -11.90 -2.13 2.69
CA ALA A 53 -10.85 -1.18 2.38
C ALA A 53 -9.82 -1.14 3.50
N CYS A 54 -8.56 -0.94 3.14
CA CYS A 54 -7.51 -0.62 4.10
C CYS A 54 -6.66 0.52 3.57
N LYS A 55 -6.20 1.37 4.49
CA LYS A 55 -5.27 2.45 4.19
C LYS A 55 -3.88 1.99 4.63
N THR A 56 -2.91 2.04 3.72
CA THR A 56 -1.51 1.80 4.08
C THR A 56 -1.00 2.94 4.96
N TYR A 57 -0.04 2.62 5.83
CA TYR A 57 0.63 3.64 6.61
C TYR A 57 1.51 4.52 5.70
N PRO A 58 1.81 5.76 6.11
CA PRO A 58 2.93 6.51 5.56
C PRO A 58 4.23 5.72 5.70
N ASP A 59 5.19 5.99 4.82
CA ASP A 59 6.50 5.37 4.83
C ASP A 59 7.61 6.43 4.85
N VAL A 60 8.86 6.00 4.99
CA VAL A 60 10.02 6.89 4.96
C VAL A 60 10.04 7.72 3.67
N PRO A 61 10.23 9.06 3.75
CA PRO A 61 10.35 9.90 2.57
C PRO A 61 11.50 9.47 1.66
N ASP A 62 11.34 9.71 0.36
CA ASP A 62 12.36 9.44 -0.63
C ASP A 62 13.55 10.42 -0.50
N ALA A 63 14.71 9.99 -1.02
CA ALA A 63 15.88 10.85 -1.06
C ALA A 63 15.59 12.11 -1.90
N PRO A 64 16.05 13.31 -1.46
CA PRO A 64 15.92 14.53 -2.24
C PRO A 64 16.59 14.41 -3.61
N LEU A 65 16.07 15.16 -4.57
CA LEU A 65 16.57 15.20 -5.93
C LEU A 65 17.43 16.45 -6.16
N ASP A 66 18.26 16.40 -7.21
CA ASP A 66 18.97 17.56 -7.74
C ASP A 66 19.81 18.36 -6.72
N LEU A 67 20.51 17.66 -5.81
CA LEU A 67 21.42 18.33 -4.89
C LEU A 67 22.52 19.07 -5.65
N ARG A 68 22.53 20.40 -5.51
CA ARG A 68 23.50 21.31 -6.11
C ARG A 68 24.18 22.13 -5.04
N TYR A 69 25.43 22.46 -5.28
CA TYR A 69 26.20 23.37 -4.44
C TYR A 69 26.63 24.57 -5.27
N HIS A 70 26.59 25.74 -4.64
CA HIS A 70 27.05 26.99 -5.22
C HIS A 70 28.15 27.55 -4.32
N TYR A 71 29.33 27.75 -4.88
CA TYR A 71 30.42 28.41 -4.18
C TYR A 71 30.04 29.88 -3.93
N MET A 72 30.23 30.31 -2.69
CA MET A 72 30.01 31.70 -2.31
C MET A 72 31.37 32.42 -2.21
N GLN A 73 32.08 32.21 -1.11
CA GLN A 73 33.42 32.75 -0.87
C GLN A 73 34.17 31.94 0.19
N GLY A 74 35.46 31.71 -0.01
CA GLY A 74 36.31 31.02 0.95
C GLY A 74 35.86 29.57 1.13
N ASN A 75 35.44 29.19 2.35
CA ASN A 75 34.92 27.85 2.65
C ASN A 75 33.40 27.84 2.82
N GLN A 76 32.70 28.80 2.21
CA GLN A 76 31.24 28.92 2.26
C GLN A 76 30.60 28.42 0.97
N TYR A 77 29.58 27.59 1.14
CA TYR A 77 28.79 27.00 0.05
C TYR A 77 27.31 27.09 0.40
N THR A 78 26.48 27.38 -0.60
CA THR A 78 25.03 27.26 -0.50
C THR A 78 24.61 25.96 -1.16
N LEU A 79 23.70 25.22 -0.52
CA LEU A 79 23.16 23.98 -1.04
C LEU A 79 21.68 24.18 -1.41
N GLU A 80 21.30 23.63 -2.55
CA GLU A 80 19.93 23.65 -3.06
C GLU A 80 19.55 22.23 -3.49
N TRP A 81 18.31 21.82 -3.23
CA TRP A 81 17.78 20.52 -3.64
C TRP A 81 16.26 20.60 -3.79
N THR A 82 15.70 19.62 -4.48
CA THR A 82 14.26 19.46 -4.65
C THR A 82 13.75 18.38 -3.69
N PRO A 83 12.74 18.65 -2.84
CA PRO A 83 12.07 17.61 -2.07
C PRO A 83 11.50 16.52 -2.99
N ASN A 84 11.60 15.26 -2.58
CA ASN A 84 11.00 14.14 -3.31
C ASN A 84 9.70 13.69 -2.61
N ASP A 85 9.16 12.52 -3.00
CA ASP A 85 7.96 11.94 -2.39
C ASP A 85 8.11 11.86 -0.88
N ASP A 86 7.12 12.42 -0.17
CA ASP A 86 7.05 12.44 1.28
C ASP A 86 6.47 11.12 1.83
N ASN A 87 6.05 10.24 0.92
CA ASN A 87 5.45 8.94 1.19
C ASN A 87 4.31 9.01 2.21
N GLY A 88 3.62 10.16 2.24
CA GLY A 88 2.37 10.36 2.92
C GLY A 88 2.38 11.22 4.17
N GLU A 89 3.54 11.62 4.66
CA GLU A 89 3.67 12.58 5.76
C GLU A 89 4.66 13.70 5.41
N PRO A 90 4.37 14.96 5.75
CA PRO A 90 5.24 16.08 5.39
C PRO A 90 6.66 15.92 5.90
N ILE A 91 7.63 16.22 5.04
CA ILE A 91 9.05 16.24 5.41
C ILE A 91 9.30 17.41 6.38
N ILE A 92 9.74 17.10 7.60
CA ILE A 92 9.98 18.10 8.66
C ILE A 92 11.45 18.56 8.78
N THR A 93 12.41 17.74 8.36
CA THR A 93 13.85 18.00 8.54
C THR A 93 14.68 17.28 7.48
N TYR A 94 15.87 17.82 7.18
CA TYR A 94 16.89 17.14 6.36
C TYR A 94 18.17 16.94 7.17
N ASN A 95 18.71 15.71 7.14
CA ASN A 95 19.96 15.38 7.81
C ASN A 95 21.11 15.46 6.81
N MET A 96 21.96 16.49 6.94
CA MET A 96 23.17 16.61 6.14
C MET A 96 24.35 15.97 6.86
N LYS A 97 25.14 15.16 6.14
CA LYS A 97 26.38 14.57 6.67
C LYS A 97 27.57 15.26 6.00
N SER A 98 28.51 15.68 6.83
CA SER A 98 29.84 16.20 6.44
C SER A 98 30.82 15.09 6.15
#